data_AF-V8N6B6-F1
#
_entry.id   AF-V8N6B6-F1
#
_cell.length_a   1.000
_cell.length_b   1.000
_cell.length_c   1.000
_cell.angle_alpha   90.00
_cell.angle_beta   90.00
_cell.angle_gamma   90.00
#
_symmetry.space_group_name_H-M   'P 1'
#
loop_
_entity.id
_entity.type
_entity.pdbx_description
1 polymer ?
#
loop_
_entity_poly.entity_id
_entity_poly.type
_entity_poly.pdbx_seq_one_letter_code
_entity_poly.pdbx_strand_id
1 'polypeptide(L)'
;MGALRISANGSSEGQRDVAAIWSTEHAMAWHPEEAFRRDPAGWAAAKCQRWDSKEARLPAFLQEIPDCPCTLSQARADFGRFHGLGEYLVLGSKRTDLIVQGRTSRARLLNGEPGAEANVTGLSAVAMRENNSDVVEVRFGENSQALEVLLNQKALNFSEQTWMDLNGLFLYSSPGQNVTVMFSSGAGVEVSGHGGKVLSLTVLLPETFQDQTEGLFGRMNGRPQDDLTLPNGTALDVASSGPQEHFAFGAEWAISNATSLFTYDTQELLDKFVYGPKHHPSFLPSFSPPGDANETL
;
A
#
# COMPACT_ATOMS: atom_id res chain seq x y z
N MET A 1 18.36 -8.35 -7.51
CA MET A 1 17.36 -9.42 -7.22
C MET A 1 16.69 -9.80 -8.52
N GLY A 2 16.27 -11.05 -8.66
CA GLY A 2 15.51 -11.51 -9.83
C GLY A 2 14.92 -12.89 -9.60
N ALA A 3 14.02 -13.31 -10.48
CA ALA A 3 13.38 -14.63 -10.46
C ALA A 3 13.84 -15.46 -11.66
N LEU A 4 14.00 -16.77 -11.47
CA LEU A 4 14.25 -17.74 -12.53
C LEU A 4 12.92 -18.19 -13.13
N ARG A 5 12.78 -18.04 -14.45
CA ARG A 5 11.68 -18.58 -15.23
C ARG A 5 12.14 -19.85 -15.95
N ILE A 6 11.46 -20.97 -15.73
CA ILE A 6 11.65 -22.22 -16.47
C ILE A 6 10.43 -22.45 -17.34
N SER A 7 10.61 -22.60 -18.65
CA SER A 7 9.53 -22.88 -19.61
C SER A 7 9.88 -24.10 -20.47
N ALA A 8 8.86 -24.75 -21.04
CA ALA A 8 9.06 -25.93 -21.89
C ALA A 8 9.70 -25.57 -23.24
N ASN A 9 10.61 -26.43 -23.71
CA ASN A 9 11.43 -26.25 -24.93
C ASN A 9 10.61 -26.13 -26.24
N GLY A 10 9.31 -26.41 -26.22
CA GLY A 10 8.42 -26.29 -27.39
C GLY A 10 7.97 -24.86 -27.71
N SER A 11 8.43 -23.88 -26.94
CA SER A 11 7.95 -22.49 -27.04
C SER A 11 8.89 -21.65 -27.90
N SER A 12 8.33 -20.87 -28.81
CA SER A 12 9.09 -19.94 -29.65
C SER A 12 9.51 -18.69 -28.88
N GLU A 13 10.63 -18.10 -29.27
CA GLU A 13 11.13 -16.87 -28.64
C GLU A 13 10.11 -15.73 -28.82
N GLY A 14 9.72 -15.09 -27.71
CA GLY A 14 8.70 -14.03 -27.70
C GLY A 14 7.24 -14.51 -27.68
N GLN A 15 7.00 -15.82 -27.60
CA GLN A 15 5.66 -16.38 -27.45
C GLN A 15 5.04 -15.96 -26.11
N ARG A 16 3.81 -15.44 -26.17
CA ARG A 16 3.02 -15.04 -25.00
C ARG A 16 2.38 -16.28 -24.34
N ASP A 17 2.02 -16.15 -23.06
CA ASP A 17 1.25 -17.16 -22.31
C ASP A 17 1.90 -18.55 -22.24
N VAL A 18 3.24 -18.57 -22.23
CA VAL A 18 4.01 -19.82 -22.12
C VAL A 18 4.00 -20.29 -20.67
N ALA A 19 3.43 -21.48 -20.45
CA ALA A 19 3.46 -22.19 -19.18
C ALA A 19 4.90 -22.26 -18.64
N ALA A 20 5.10 -21.61 -17.50
CA ALA A 20 6.41 -21.48 -16.89
C ALA A 20 6.33 -21.57 -15.36
N ILE A 21 7.39 -22.09 -14.75
CA ILE A 21 7.57 -22.08 -13.31
C ILE A 21 8.52 -20.94 -12.98
N TRP A 22 8.13 -20.11 -12.02
CA TRP A 22 8.95 -19.02 -11.52
C TRP A 22 9.46 -19.32 -10.12
N SER A 23 10.71 -19.00 -9.85
CA SER A 23 11.21 -18.98 -8.47
C SER A 23 10.67 -17.77 -7.71
N THR A 24 10.71 -17.80 -6.37
CA THR A 24 10.66 -16.58 -5.57
C THR A 24 11.84 -15.65 -5.94
N GLU A 25 11.85 -14.42 -5.43
CA GLU A 25 12.98 -13.53 -5.65
C GLU A 25 14.25 -14.07 -5.01
N HIS A 26 15.33 -14.12 -5.79
CA HIS A 26 16.65 -14.53 -5.32
C HIS A 26 17.73 -13.56 -5.82
N ALA A 27 18.84 -13.51 -5.10
CA ALA A 27 20.05 -12.86 -5.58
C ALA A 27 20.62 -13.67 -6.76
N MET A 28 20.42 -13.17 -7.98
CA MET A 28 20.90 -13.79 -9.21
C MET A 28 22.43 -13.73 -9.29
N ALA A 29 23.08 -14.90 -9.24
CA ALA A 29 24.53 -15.11 -9.08
C ALA A 29 25.44 -14.61 -10.25
N TRP A 30 24.86 -14.02 -11.31
CA TRP A 30 25.63 -13.38 -12.39
C TRP A 30 25.97 -11.91 -12.12
N HIS A 31 25.29 -11.26 -11.18
CA HIS A 31 25.57 -9.90 -10.70
C HIS A 31 26.61 -9.75 -9.53
N PRO A 32 26.87 -10.76 -8.67
CA PRO A 32 27.82 -10.64 -7.58
C PRO A 32 29.28 -10.95 -7.99
N GLU A 33 30.18 -10.28 -7.27
CA GLU A 33 31.64 -10.31 -7.41
C GLU A 33 32.24 -11.73 -7.36
N GLU A 34 33.43 -11.92 -7.97
CA GLU A 34 34.20 -13.18 -8.02
C GLU A 34 34.26 -13.93 -6.68
N ALA A 35 34.37 -13.17 -5.57
CA ALA A 35 34.43 -13.70 -4.21
C ALA A 35 33.16 -14.47 -3.80
N PHE A 36 31.97 -14.03 -4.25
CA PHE A 36 30.73 -14.76 -4.01
C PHE A 36 30.68 -16.07 -4.77
N ARG A 37 31.16 -16.08 -6.02
CA ARG A 37 31.14 -17.28 -6.86
C ARG A 37 32.07 -18.37 -6.34
N ARG A 38 33.21 -17.98 -5.74
CA ARG A 38 34.19 -18.93 -5.18
C ARG A 38 33.74 -19.56 -3.87
N ASP A 39 33.08 -18.79 -3.01
CA ASP A 39 32.58 -19.25 -1.71
C ASP A 39 31.34 -18.43 -1.30
N PRO A 40 30.14 -18.87 -1.71
CA PRO A 40 28.90 -18.14 -1.42
C PRO A 40 28.62 -18.06 0.08
N ALA A 41 28.91 -19.13 0.83
CA ALA A 41 28.67 -19.22 2.26
C ALA A 41 29.62 -18.30 3.03
N GLY A 42 30.92 -18.32 2.70
CA GLY A 42 31.92 -17.43 3.29
C GLY A 42 31.70 -15.97 2.90
N TRP A 43 31.28 -15.69 1.66
CA TRP A 43 30.92 -14.32 1.23
C TRP A 43 29.70 -13.79 2.01
N ALA A 44 28.65 -14.60 2.15
CA ALA A 44 27.45 -14.23 2.89
C ALA A 44 27.77 -14.02 4.37
N ALA A 45 28.55 -14.91 4.98
CA ALA A 45 29.03 -14.76 6.35
C ALA A 45 29.87 -13.49 6.54
N ALA A 46 30.78 -13.19 5.61
CA ALA A 46 31.62 -11.99 5.68
C ALA A 46 30.80 -10.69 5.50
N LYS A 47 29.80 -10.68 4.62
CA LYS A 47 28.88 -9.55 4.45
C LYS A 47 27.99 -9.38 5.68
N CYS A 48 27.46 -10.47 6.23
CA CYS A 48 26.68 -10.47 7.46
C CYS A 48 27.49 -9.93 8.63
N GLN A 49 28.72 -10.42 8.84
CA GLN A 49 29.61 -9.94 9.90
C GLN A 49 30.04 -8.48 9.70
N ARG A 50 30.25 -8.02 8.45
CA ARG A 50 30.51 -6.59 8.18
C ARG A 50 29.30 -5.73 8.47
N TRP A 51 28.11 -6.21 8.13
CA TRP A 51 26.87 -5.52 8.44
C TRP A 51 26.65 -5.47 9.95
N ASP A 52 26.79 -6.59 10.66
CA ASP A 52 26.73 -6.67 12.14
C ASP A 52 27.75 -5.74 12.82
N SER A 53 29.00 -5.72 12.35
CA SER A 53 30.04 -4.80 12.86
C SER A 53 29.73 -3.32 12.57
N LYS A 54 28.98 -3.05 11.50
CA LYS A 54 28.51 -1.70 11.14
C LYS A 54 27.29 -1.34 11.98
N GLU A 55 26.34 -2.25 12.13
CA GLU A 55 25.14 -2.16 12.96
C GLU A 55 25.51 -1.78 14.40
N ALA A 56 26.50 -2.47 14.99
CA ALA A 56 27.00 -2.20 16.33
C ALA A 56 27.60 -0.79 16.52
N ARG A 57 27.88 -0.08 15.41
CA ARG A 57 28.40 1.30 15.40
C ARG A 57 27.37 2.32 14.90
N LEU A 58 26.27 1.86 14.31
CA LEU A 58 25.15 2.73 13.98
C LEU A 58 24.41 3.04 15.28
N PRO A 59 23.80 4.23 15.40
CA PRO A 59 22.89 4.51 16.50
C PRO A 59 21.80 3.42 16.53
N ALA A 60 21.32 3.06 17.72
CA ALA A 60 20.25 2.07 17.81
C ALA A 60 19.09 2.54 16.94
N PHE A 61 18.62 1.71 16.00
CA PHE A 61 17.52 2.06 15.11
C PHE A 61 16.28 2.52 15.88
N LEU A 62 16.02 1.94 17.05
CA LEU A 62 14.97 2.36 17.99
C LEU A 62 15.21 3.71 18.68
N GLN A 63 16.43 4.24 18.65
CA GLN A 63 16.75 5.61 19.09
C GLN A 63 16.69 6.62 17.92
N GLU A 64 16.76 6.16 16.67
CA GLU A 64 16.56 7.00 15.48
C GLU A 64 15.09 7.07 15.04
N ILE A 65 14.28 6.06 15.38
CA ILE A 65 12.83 6.16 15.33
C ILE A 65 12.38 6.88 16.59
N PRO A 66 11.86 8.11 16.50
CA PRO A 66 11.20 8.72 17.63
C PRO A 66 9.97 7.88 17.96
N ASP A 67 9.81 7.47 19.22
CA ASP A 67 8.52 6.97 19.72
C ASP A 67 7.41 8.00 19.35
N CYS A 68 6.33 7.55 18.72
CA CYS A 68 5.25 8.46 18.31
C CYS A 68 4.49 9.01 19.53
N PRO A 69 4.34 10.34 19.70
CA PRO A 69 5.16 11.45 19.19
C PRO A 69 6.15 11.97 20.27
N CYS A 70 7.45 12.01 19.96
CA CYS A 70 8.52 12.44 20.87
C CYS A 70 8.57 13.95 21.16
N THR A 71 7.95 14.79 20.32
CA THR A 71 7.96 16.25 20.49
C THR A 71 6.57 16.83 20.34
N LEU A 72 6.28 17.94 21.02
CA LEU A 72 5.01 18.65 20.88
C LEU A 72 4.77 19.12 19.43
N SER A 73 5.82 19.47 18.69
CA SER A 73 5.75 19.77 17.26
C SER A 73 5.36 18.55 16.43
N GLN A 74 5.93 17.38 16.69
CA GLN A 74 5.58 16.13 16.02
C GLN A 74 4.14 15.71 16.38
N ALA A 75 3.77 15.78 17.65
CA ALA A 75 2.41 15.52 18.12
C ALA A 75 1.38 16.45 17.46
N ARG A 76 1.72 17.74 17.31
CA ARG A 76 0.88 18.72 16.61
C ARG A 76 0.85 18.52 15.09
N ALA A 77 1.93 18.03 14.48
CA ALA A 77 1.99 17.70 13.05
C ALA A 77 1.24 16.39 12.72
N ASP A 78 1.24 15.43 13.64
CA ASP A 78 0.49 14.18 13.53
C ASP A 78 -0.99 14.35 13.93
N PHE A 79 -1.32 15.45 14.61
CA PHE A 79 -2.70 15.75 15.00
C PHE A 79 -3.53 16.14 13.78
N GLY A 80 -4.54 15.33 13.45
CA GLY A 80 -5.39 15.58 12.29
C GLY A 80 -4.76 15.18 10.95
N ARG A 81 -3.75 14.28 10.96
CA ARG A 81 -3.31 13.56 9.76
C ARG A 81 -4.54 12.96 9.05
N PHE A 82 -4.50 12.85 7.73
CA PHE A 82 -5.69 12.54 6.92
C PHE A 82 -6.50 11.35 7.45
N HIS A 83 -7.70 11.62 8.00
CA HIS A 83 -8.65 10.62 8.51
C HIS A 83 -9.92 10.56 7.63
N GLY A 84 -9.75 10.57 6.32
CA GLY A 84 -10.89 10.54 5.40
C GLY A 84 -11.64 9.21 5.47
N LEU A 85 -12.96 9.26 5.60
CA LEU A 85 -13.85 8.10 5.45
C LEU A 85 -14.38 8.06 4.01
N GLY A 86 -13.90 7.13 3.18
CA GLY A 86 -14.17 7.16 1.75
C GLY A 86 -13.35 6.18 0.91
N GLU A 87 -13.33 6.42 -0.39
CA GLU A 87 -12.52 5.71 -1.39
C GLU A 87 -11.66 6.71 -2.15
N TYR A 88 -10.35 6.44 -2.24
CA TYR A 88 -9.37 7.41 -2.72
C TYR A 88 -8.38 6.78 -3.69
N LEU A 89 -7.87 7.59 -4.62
CA LEU A 89 -6.70 7.22 -5.41
C LEU A 89 -5.47 7.36 -4.50
N VAL A 90 -4.90 6.21 -4.12
CA VAL A 90 -3.70 6.18 -3.28
C VAL A 90 -2.47 6.43 -4.14
N LEU A 91 -2.37 5.74 -5.27
CA LEU A 91 -1.29 5.89 -6.23
C LEU A 91 -1.80 5.68 -7.64
N GLY A 92 -1.47 6.59 -8.55
CA GLY A 92 -1.70 6.51 -9.98
C GLY A 92 -0.40 6.73 -10.76
N SER A 93 -0.27 6.15 -11.94
CA SER A 93 0.79 6.50 -12.88
C SER A 93 0.31 6.47 -14.33
N LYS A 94 0.47 7.59 -15.04
CA LYS A 94 0.06 7.74 -16.45
C LYS A 94 0.97 7.01 -17.44
N ARG A 95 2.12 6.49 -16.98
CA ARG A 95 3.05 5.76 -17.86
C ARG A 95 2.57 4.36 -18.17
N THR A 96 2.08 3.66 -17.15
CA THR A 96 1.59 2.28 -17.30
C THR A 96 0.10 2.15 -17.04
N ASP A 97 -0.59 3.28 -16.81
CA ASP A 97 -1.97 3.31 -16.30
C ASP A 97 -2.13 2.46 -15.03
N LEU A 98 -1.11 2.48 -14.16
CA LEU A 98 -1.17 1.86 -12.84
C LEU A 98 -2.11 2.67 -11.97
N ILE A 99 -3.04 1.99 -11.31
CA ILE A 99 -4.03 2.56 -10.40
C ILE A 99 -4.06 1.68 -9.15
N VAL A 100 -3.85 2.30 -7.99
CA VAL A 100 -4.01 1.70 -6.67
C VAL A 100 -4.97 2.58 -5.87
N GLN A 101 -6.10 2.02 -5.49
CA GLN A 101 -7.16 2.68 -4.74
C GLN A 101 -7.26 2.10 -3.34
N GLY A 102 -7.55 2.97 -2.37
CA GLY A 102 -7.76 2.59 -0.98
C GLY A 102 -9.16 2.97 -0.54
N ARG A 103 -9.90 2.00 0.02
CA ARG A 103 -11.14 2.23 0.74
C ARG A 103 -10.81 2.31 2.22
N THR A 104 -11.34 3.31 2.91
CA THR A 104 -11.23 3.43 4.35
C THR A 104 -12.54 3.12 5.03
N SER A 105 -12.46 2.62 6.25
CA SER A 105 -13.61 2.40 7.14
C SER A 105 -13.21 2.68 8.57
N ARG A 106 -14.19 2.88 9.45
CA ARG A 106 -13.91 3.08 10.87
C ARG A 106 -13.20 1.86 11.44
N ALA A 107 -12.10 2.08 12.15
CA ALA A 107 -11.33 1.00 12.74
C ALA A 107 -12.12 0.35 13.89
N ARG A 108 -12.05 -0.98 14.03
CA ARG A 108 -12.71 -1.68 15.15
C ARG A 108 -11.82 -1.65 16.39
N LEU A 109 -12.41 -1.37 17.54
CA LEU A 109 -11.72 -1.40 18.82
C LEU A 109 -11.39 -2.85 19.19
N LEU A 110 -10.11 -3.11 19.48
CA LEU A 110 -9.62 -4.43 19.88
C LEU A 110 -10.01 -4.81 21.32
N ASN A 111 -10.14 -3.81 22.19
CA ASN A 111 -10.40 -3.96 23.63
C ASN A 111 -11.79 -3.43 24.04
N GLY A 112 -12.69 -3.20 23.09
CA GLY A 112 -14.03 -2.66 23.31
C GLY A 112 -15.14 -3.71 23.17
N GLU A 113 -16.40 -3.28 23.33
CA GLU A 113 -17.55 -4.13 23.03
C GLU A 113 -17.46 -4.71 21.60
N PRO A 114 -17.88 -5.96 21.35
CA PRO A 114 -17.84 -6.56 20.02
C PRO A 114 -18.55 -5.68 18.98
N GLY A 115 -17.80 -5.20 17.98
CA GLY A 115 -18.33 -4.30 16.96
C GLY A 115 -18.26 -2.81 17.30
N ALA A 116 -17.68 -2.43 18.44
CA ALA A 116 -17.41 -1.04 18.75
C ALA A 116 -16.37 -0.46 17.78
N GLU A 117 -16.71 0.66 17.16
CA GLU A 117 -15.87 1.38 16.21
C GLU A 117 -15.19 2.58 16.87
N ALA A 118 -13.94 2.84 16.50
CA ALA A 118 -13.23 4.05 16.87
C ALA A 118 -13.57 5.21 15.93
N ASN A 119 -13.44 6.45 16.42
CA ASN A 119 -13.52 7.66 15.59
C ASN A 119 -12.22 7.90 14.79
N VAL A 120 -11.67 6.84 14.20
CA VAL A 120 -10.52 6.88 13.30
C VAL A 120 -10.76 5.89 12.17
N THR A 121 -10.20 6.19 11.00
CA THR A 121 -10.30 5.34 9.82
C THR A 121 -9.02 4.56 9.60
N GLY A 122 -9.16 3.31 9.14
CA GLY A 122 -8.07 2.53 8.55
C GLY A 122 -8.44 2.05 7.16
N LEU A 123 -7.46 1.64 6.37
CA LEU A 123 -7.73 0.96 5.09
C LEU A 123 -8.50 -0.34 5.37
N SER A 124 -9.63 -0.53 4.68
CA SER A 124 -10.47 -1.72 4.79
C SER A 124 -10.50 -2.55 3.50
N ALA A 125 -10.21 -1.92 2.37
CA ALA A 125 -9.96 -2.60 1.10
C ALA A 125 -8.92 -1.83 0.26
N VAL A 126 -8.19 -2.56 -0.58
CA VAL A 126 -7.28 -2.00 -1.58
C VAL A 126 -7.61 -2.64 -2.92
N ALA A 127 -7.86 -1.84 -3.95
CA ALA A 127 -8.10 -2.31 -5.32
C ALA A 127 -7.05 -1.78 -6.28
N MET A 128 -6.60 -2.60 -7.22
CA MET A 128 -5.46 -2.27 -8.07
C MET A 128 -5.59 -2.84 -9.48
N ARG A 129 -5.03 -2.12 -10.46
CA ARG A 129 -4.97 -2.49 -11.87
C ARG A 129 -3.81 -1.77 -12.56
N GLU A 130 -3.21 -2.39 -13.57
CA GLU A 130 -2.28 -1.72 -14.48
C GLU A 130 -2.74 -1.90 -15.93
N ASN A 131 -2.92 -0.81 -16.68
CA ASN A 131 -3.33 -0.86 -18.08
C ASN A 131 -4.60 -1.71 -18.27
N ASN A 132 -4.50 -2.79 -19.04
CA ASN A 132 -5.57 -3.74 -19.31
C ASN A 132 -5.41 -5.05 -18.54
N SER A 133 -4.67 -5.04 -17.42
CA SER A 133 -4.57 -6.19 -16.51
C SER A 133 -5.94 -6.53 -15.91
N ASP A 134 -6.02 -7.71 -15.32
CA ASP A 134 -7.11 -8.01 -14.39
C ASP A 134 -7.12 -7.02 -13.21
N VAL A 135 -8.30 -6.79 -12.64
CA VAL A 135 -8.49 -6.01 -11.41
C VAL A 135 -8.39 -6.93 -10.22
N VAL A 136 -7.53 -6.58 -9.27
CA VAL A 136 -7.40 -7.27 -7.98
C VAL A 136 -7.91 -6.36 -6.88
N GLU A 137 -8.85 -6.85 -6.07
CA GLU A 137 -9.29 -6.21 -4.82
C GLU A 137 -8.93 -7.11 -3.63
N VAL A 138 -8.33 -6.53 -2.60
CA VAL A 138 -7.99 -7.20 -1.35
C VAL A 138 -8.76 -6.53 -0.22
N ARG A 139 -9.49 -7.31 0.56
CA ARG A 139 -10.29 -6.82 1.71
C ARG A 139 -10.39 -7.89 2.79
N PHE A 140 -10.93 -7.56 3.96
CA PHE A 140 -11.34 -8.59 4.92
C PHE A 140 -12.65 -9.24 4.48
N GLY A 141 -12.77 -10.56 4.64
CA GLY A 141 -14.06 -11.22 4.51
C GLY A 141 -15.06 -10.68 5.54
N GLU A 142 -16.34 -10.56 5.15
CA GLU A 142 -17.38 -9.89 5.95
C GLU A 142 -17.45 -10.43 7.40
N ASN A 143 -17.45 -11.77 7.52
CA ASN A 143 -17.48 -12.49 8.80
C ASN A 143 -16.17 -13.20 9.13
N SER A 144 -15.06 -12.78 8.52
CA SER A 144 -13.74 -13.38 8.70
C SER A 144 -12.70 -12.36 9.19
N GLN A 145 -11.67 -12.85 9.86
CA GLN A 145 -10.44 -12.11 10.13
C GLN A 145 -9.36 -12.38 9.06
N ALA A 146 -9.64 -13.31 8.13
CA ALA A 146 -8.77 -13.57 7.00
C ALA A 146 -9.05 -12.57 5.87
N LEU A 147 -8.01 -12.26 5.11
CA LEU A 147 -8.12 -11.53 3.85
C LEU A 147 -8.83 -12.38 2.79
N GLU A 148 -9.63 -11.70 1.99
CA GLU A 148 -10.27 -12.19 0.78
C GLU A 148 -9.67 -11.41 -0.40
N VAL A 149 -9.38 -12.12 -1.50
CA VAL A 149 -8.93 -11.51 -2.75
C VAL A 149 -10.00 -11.73 -3.81
N LEU A 150 -10.45 -10.64 -4.44
CA LEU A 150 -11.39 -10.66 -5.54
C LEU A 150 -10.63 -10.36 -6.84
N LEU A 151 -10.84 -11.20 -7.84
CA LEU A 151 -10.38 -10.98 -9.21
C LEU A 151 -11.57 -10.61 -10.08
N ASN A 152 -11.54 -9.43 -10.68
CA ASN A 152 -12.65 -8.92 -11.51
C ASN A 152 -14.01 -9.11 -10.81
N GLN A 153 -14.10 -8.68 -9.55
CA GLN A 153 -15.30 -8.76 -8.69
C GLN A 153 -15.69 -10.16 -8.19
N LYS A 154 -14.88 -11.19 -8.44
CA LYS A 154 -15.15 -12.56 -7.98
C LYS A 154 -14.08 -13.04 -7.00
N ALA A 155 -14.49 -13.52 -5.83
CA ALA A 155 -13.58 -14.09 -4.84
C ALA A 155 -12.77 -15.27 -5.40
N LEU A 156 -11.45 -15.24 -5.17
CA LEU A 156 -10.52 -16.31 -5.48
C LEU A 156 -10.37 -17.25 -4.28
N ASN A 157 -10.05 -18.51 -4.58
CA ASN A 157 -9.76 -19.52 -3.57
C ASN A 157 -8.28 -19.92 -3.63
N PHE A 158 -7.57 -19.74 -2.51
CA PHE A 158 -6.15 -20.11 -2.35
C PHE A 158 -5.93 -21.40 -1.53
N SER A 159 -6.98 -22.20 -1.31
CA SER A 159 -6.87 -23.47 -0.56
C SER A 159 -5.98 -24.49 -1.24
N GLU A 160 -5.92 -24.46 -2.58
CA GLU A 160 -5.16 -25.42 -3.39
C GLU A 160 -3.85 -24.82 -3.95
N GLN A 161 -3.83 -23.51 -4.20
CA GLN A 161 -2.71 -22.80 -4.81
C GLN A 161 -2.54 -21.43 -4.19
N THR A 162 -1.32 -21.08 -3.80
CA THR A 162 -0.98 -19.81 -3.13
C THR A 162 -0.53 -18.71 -4.09
N TRP A 163 -0.53 -18.98 -5.38
CA TRP A 163 -0.13 -18.03 -6.42
C TRP A 163 -0.93 -18.23 -7.69
N MET A 164 -1.06 -17.20 -8.52
CA MET A 164 -1.74 -17.25 -9.82
C MET A 164 -1.00 -16.36 -10.81
N ASP A 165 -0.87 -16.83 -12.04
CA ASP A 165 -0.44 -16.01 -13.17
C ASP A 165 -1.69 -15.57 -13.93
N LEU A 166 -1.93 -14.27 -13.95
CA LEU A 166 -3.17 -13.63 -14.41
C LEU A 166 -2.85 -12.65 -15.53
N ASN A 167 -3.87 -12.09 -16.17
CA ASN A 167 -3.63 -11.18 -17.27
C ASN A 167 -2.93 -9.91 -16.77
N GLY A 168 -1.68 -9.72 -17.17
CA GLY A 168 -0.87 -8.55 -16.86
C GLY A 168 -0.26 -8.50 -15.45
N LEU A 169 -0.50 -9.50 -14.60
CA LEU A 169 -0.02 -9.53 -13.22
C LEU A 169 0.22 -10.96 -12.70
N PHE A 170 1.15 -11.07 -11.77
CA PHE A 170 1.34 -12.24 -10.93
C PHE A 170 0.80 -11.94 -9.53
N LEU A 171 0.00 -12.86 -9.00
CA LEU A 171 -0.64 -12.74 -7.69
C LEU A 171 -0.10 -13.83 -6.77
N TYR A 172 0.29 -13.46 -5.56
CA TYR A 172 0.65 -14.38 -4.50
C TYR A 172 -0.18 -14.06 -3.25
N SER A 173 -0.73 -15.07 -2.60
CA SER A 173 -1.42 -14.94 -1.33
C SER A 173 -1.04 -16.10 -0.43
N SER A 174 -0.41 -15.79 0.70
CA SER A 174 -0.27 -16.75 1.79
C SER A 174 -1.60 -16.77 2.58
N PRO A 175 -2.18 -17.94 2.86
CA PRO A 175 -3.47 -18.01 3.54
C PRO A 175 -3.46 -17.22 4.86
N GLY A 176 -4.29 -16.18 4.94
CA GLY A 176 -4.54 -15.42 6.17
C GLY A 176 -3.48 -14.39 6.58
N GLN A 177 -2.54 -14.00 5.71
CA GLN A 177 -1.49 -13.05 6.06
C GLN A 177 -1.35 -11.91 5.03
N ASN A 178 -0.63 -12.16 3.94
CA ASN A 178 -0.21 -11.12 3.00
C ASN A 178 -0.63 -11.48 1.58
N VAL A 179 -1.02 -10.47 0.82
CA VAL A 179 -1.30 -10.55 -0.60
C VAL A 179 -0.29 -9.68 -1.32
N THR A 180 0.43 -10.27 -2.27
CA THR A 180 1.41 -9.58 -3.11
C THR A 180 0.96 -9.64 -4.56
N VAL A 181 0.92 -8.50 -5.22
CA VAL A 181 0.61 -8.34 -6.64
C VAL A 181 1.81 -7.74 -7.34
N MET A 182 2.31 -8.41 -8.37
CA MET A 182 3.42 -7.95 -9.19
C MET A 182 2.91 -7.72 -10.61
N PHE A 183 2.91 -6.47 -11.06
CA PHE A 183 2.51 -6.10 -12.41
C PHE A 183 3.64 -6.30 -13.43
N SER A 184 3.26 -6.41 -14.70
CA SER A 184 4.21 -6.62 -15.81
C SER A 184 5.24 -5.50 -15.96
N SER A 185 4.95 -4.28 -15.49
CA SER A 185 5.90 -3.17 -15.43
C SER A 185 7.02 -3.33 -14.38
N GLY A 186 6.88 -4.31 -13.48
CA GLY A 186 7.72 -4.47 -12.30
C GLY A 186 7.23 -3.71 -11.07
N ALA A 187 6.08 -3.00 -11.15
CA ALA A 187 5.42 -2.45 -9.97
C ALA A 187 4.90 -3.57 -9.07
N GLY A 188 5.24 -3.50 -7.78
CA GLY A 188 4.80 -4.43 -6.75
C GLY A 188 3.87 -3.75 -5.75
N VAL A 189 2.82 -4.45 -5.33
CA VAL A 189 1.89 -4.00 -4.29
C VAL A 189 1.75 -5.12 -3.27
N GLU A 190 1.98 -4.82 -2.00
CA GLU A 190 1.77 -5.73 -0.90
C GLU A 190 0.68 -5.19 0.04
N VAL A 191 -0.28 -6.05 0.36
CA VAL A 191 -1.37 -5.77 1.29
C VAL A 191 -1.32 -6.78 2.44
N SER A 192 -1.22 -6.29 3.67
CA SER A 192 -1.23 -7.13 4.87
C SER A 192 -2.39 -6.74 5.80
N GLY A 193 -2.99 -7.75 6.43
CA GLY A 193 -4.08 -7.58 7.39
C GLY A 193 -3.55 -7.47 8.81
N HIS A 194 -4.04 -6.49 9.57
CA HIS A 194 -3.73 -6.30 10.98
C HIS A 194 -5.00 -6.38 11.85
N GLY A 195 -4.79 -6.47 13.17
CA GLY A 195 -5.88 -6.43 14.15
C GLY A 195 -6.78 -5.19 13.98
N GLY A 196 -8.07 -5.34 14.28
CA GLY A 196 -9.05 -4.26 14.14
C GLY A 196 -9.62 -4.13 12.72
N LYS A 197 -9.39 -5.13 11.86
CA LYS A 197 -9.73 -5.14 10.43
C LYS A 197 -9.17 -3.94 9.67
N VAL A 198 -7.89 -3.65 9.90
CA VAL A 198 -7.15 -2.58 9.22
C VAL A 198 -6.09 -3.21 8.32
N LEU A 199 -5.97 -2.69 7.10
CA LEU A 199 -4.96 -3.08 6.13
C LEU A 199 -3.75 -2.14 6.18
N SER A 200 -2.57 -2.70 5.94
CA SER A 200 -1.39 -1.95 5.53
C SER A 200 -1.14 -2.15 4.05
N LEU A 201 -0.64 -1.11 3.40
CA LEU A 201 -0.36 -1.07 1.97
C LEU A 201 1.09 -0.62 1.77
N THR A 202 1.87 -1.45 1.08
CA THR A 202 3.22 -1.14 0.62
C THR A 202 3.25 -1.18 -0.90
N VAL A 203 3.78 -0.15 -1.53
CA VAL A 203 3.94 -0.09 -2.99
C VAL A 203 5.43 0.04 -3.32
N LEU A 204 5.92 -0.83 -4.19
CA LEU A 204 7.31 -0.90 -4.64
C LEU A 204 7.34 -0.56 -6.13
N LEU A 205 7.95 0.56 -6.50
CA LEU A 205 8.01 1.01 -7.89
C LEU A 205 9.44 0.99 -8.42
N PRO A 206 9.67 0.49 -9.65
CA PRO A 206 10.93 0.70 -10.36
C PRO A 206 11.23 2.19 -10.56
N GLU A 207 12.52 2.57 -10.62
CA GLU A 207 12.98 3.96 -10.85
C GLU A 207 12.36 4.60 -12.10
N THR A 208 11.98 3.78 -13.07
CA THR A 208 11.31 4.25 -14.28
C THR A 208 9.95 4.93 -14.05
N PHE A 209 9.36 4.84 -12.85
CA PHE A 209 8.17 5.59 -12.43
C PHE A 209 8.48 6.99 -11.87
N GLN A 210 9.76 7.39 -11.83
CA GLN A 210 10.18 8.70 -11.35
C GLN A 210 9.46 9.83 -12.09
N ASP A 211 9.00 10.84 -11.34
CA ASP A 211 8.21 11.99 -11.80
C ASP A 211 6.87 11.65 -12.48
N GLN A 212 6.40 10.41 -12.34
CA GLN A 212 5.21 9.92 -13.06
C GLN A 212 4.15 9.31 -12.15
N THR A 213 4.25 9.52 -10.84
CA THR A 213 3.22 9.14 -9.88
C THR A 213 2.36 10.33 -9.49
N GLU A 214 1.11 10.04 -9.13
CA GLU A 214 0.16 11.00 -8.56
C GLU A 214 -0.74 10.27 -7.55
N GLY A 215 -1.49 10.98 -6.71
CA GLY A 215 -2.33 10.39 -5.66
C GLY A 215 -1.86 10.76 -4.26
N LEU A 216 -2.47 10.13 -3.25
CA LEU A 216 -2.13 10.34 -1.83
C LEU A 216 -0.67 9.98 -1.47
N PHE A 217 0.00 9.16 -2.27
CA PHE A 217 1.42 8.84 -2.10
C PHE A 217 2.37 9.89 -2.69
N GLY A 218 1.86 10.93 -3.35
CA GLY A 218 2.65 12.03 -3.88
C GLY A 218 3.42 11.69 -5.15
N ARG A 219 4.46 12.49 -5.42
CA ARG A 219 5.28 12.40 -6.64
C ARG A 219 6.59 11.69 -6.34
N MET A 220 6.90 10.64 -7.08
CA MET A 220 8.14 9.88 -6.92
C MET A 220 9.31 10.65 -7.54
N ASN A 221 9.77 11.74 -6.91
CA ASN A 221 10.86 12.58 -7.41
C ASN A 221 11.89 12.98 -6.33
N GLY A 222 11.66 12.54 -5.09
CA GLY A 222 12.53 12.83 -3.94
C GLY A 222 12.40 14.25 -3.40
N ARG A 223 11.35 15.01 -3.78
CA ARG A 223 11.11 16.39 -3.35
C ARG A 223 9.84 16.47 -2.50
N PRO A 224 9.94 16.55 -1.16
CA PRO A 224 8.75 16.57 -0.31
C PRO A 224 7.88 17.81 -0.49
N GLN A 225 8.36 18.86 -1.18
CA GLN A 225 7.62 20.11 -1.38
C GLN A 225 6.46 19.98 -2.37
N ASP A 226 6.48 18.98 -3.25
CA ASP A 226 5.42 18.77 -4.25
C ASP A 226 4.65 17.46 -4.06
N ASP A 227 4.87 16.75 -2.95
CA ASP A 227 4.12 15.54 -2.62
C ASP A 227 2.63 15.82 -2.38
N LEU A 228 2.29 17.02 -1.87
CA LEU A 228 0.91 17.47 -1.73
C LEU A 228 0.40 18.15 -3.01
N THR A 229 0.64 17.54 -4.17
CA THR A 229 0.08 17.98 -5.46
C THR A 229 -1.37 17.53 -5.60
N LEU A 230 -2.29 18.47 -5.78
CA LEU A 230 -3.72 18.22 -6.05
C LEU A 230 -3.93 17.56 -7.42
N PRO A 231 -5.08 16.90 -7.66
CA PRO A 231 -5.41 16.32 -8.97
C PRO A 231 -5.36 17.32 -10.13
N ASN A 232 -5.60 18.61 -9.84
CA ASN A 232 -5.51 19.70 -10.83
C ASN A 232 -4.05 20.11 -11.18
N GLY A 233 -3.05 19.50 -10.54
CA GLY A 233 -1.62 19.77 -10.74
C GLY A 233 -1.02 20.85 -9.84
N THR A 234 -1.83 21.50 -8.99
CA THR A 234 -1.35 22.54 -8.07
C THR A 234 -0.77 21.90 -6.80
N ALA A 235 0.47 22.24 -6.45
CA ALA A 235 1.08 21.81 -5.19
C ALA A 235 0.65 22.70 -4.03
N LEU A 236 0.19 22.09 -2.94
CA LEU A 236 -0.03 22.76 -1.66
C LEU A 236 1.33 23.07 -1.01
N ASP A 237 1.52 24.31 -0.56
CA ASP A 237 2.73 24.68 0.17
C ASP A 237 2.71 24.04 1.57
N VAL A 238 3.60 23.05 1.76
CA VAL A 238 3.76 22.30 3.02
C VAL A 238 4.15 23.22 4.18
N ALA A 239 4.90 24.30 3.91
CA ALA A 239 5.37 25.20 4.97
C ALA A 239 4.25 26.10 5.53
N SER A 240 3.21 26.36 4.74
CA SER A 240 2.11 27.25 5.12
C SER A 240 0.77 26.54 5.34
N SER A 241 0.69 25.22 5.12
CA SER A 241 -0.55 24.43 5.26
C SER A 241 -0.67 23.77 6.63
N GLY A 242 -1.90 23.70 7.15
CA GLY A 242 -2.23 23.03 8.40
C GLY A 242 -3.06 21.76 8.21
N PRO A 243 -3.49 21.14 9.33
CA PRO A 243 -4.26 19.91 9.32
C PRO A 243 -5.56 19.98 8.49
N GLN A 244 -6.23 21.14 8.46
CA GLN A 244 -7.44 21.37 7.68
C GLN A 244 -7.16 21.33 6.18
N GLU A 245 -6.11 22.00 5.72
CA GLU A 245 -5.70 21.97 4.32
C GLU A 245 -5.22 20.58 3.90
N HIS A 246 -4.54 19.84 4.80
CA HIS A 246 -4.12 18.45 4.53
C HIS A 246 -5.32 17.50 4.44
N PHE A 247 -6.35 17.71 5.26
CA PHE A 247 -7.60 16.96 5.16
C PHE A 247 -8.34 17.25 3.84
N ALA A 248 -8.43 18.54 3.47
CA ALA A 248 -9.01 18.95 2.20
C ALA A 248 -8.24 18.37 1.01
N PHE A 249 -6.90 18.41 1.05
CA PHE A 249 -6.04 17.78 0.05
C PHE A 249 -6.37 16.29 -0.14
N GLY A 250 -6.51 15.53 0.94
CA GLY A 250 -6.84 14.11 0.81
C GLY A 250 -8.26 13.86 0.30
N ALA A 251 -9.21 14.74 0.62
CA ALA A 251 -10.58 14.69 0.09
C ALA A 251 -10.64 14.92 -1.43
N GLU A 252 -9.75 15.75 -1.99
CA GLU A 252 -9.64 15.99 -3.44
C GLU A 252 -9.23 14.74 -4.21
N TRP A 253 -8.55 13.79 -3.57
CA TRP A 253 -8.18 12.50 -4.17
C TRP A 253 -9.28 11.43 -4.09
N ALA A 254 -10.49 11.79 -3.66
CA ALA A 254 -11.64 10.90 -3.69
C ALA A 254 -11.94 10.45 -5.13
N ILE A 255 -12.12 9.15 -5.32
CA ILE A 255 -12.46 8.59 -6.64
C ILE A 255 -13.92 8.87 -7.00
N SER A 256 -14.30 8.58 -8.25
CA SER A 256 -15.69 8.62 -8.70
C SER A 256 -16.27 7.21 -8.89
N ASN A 257 -17.59 7.09 -9.08
CA ASN A 257 -18.22 5.82 -9.46
C ASN A 257 -17.67 5.27 -10.80
N ALA A 258 -17.34 6.16 -11.75
CA ALA A 258 -16.85 5.75 -13.06
C ALA A 258 -15.40 5.22 -13.03
N THR A 259 -14.61 5.64 -12.05
CA THR A 259 -13.19 5.28 -11.92
C THR A 259 -12.95 4.20 -10.88
N SER A 260 -13.98 3.75 -10.16
CA SER A 260 -13.82 2.78 -9.09
C SER A 260 -13.42 1.40 -9.61
N LEU A 261 -12.43 0.80 -8.95
CA LEU A 261 -12.02 -0.59 -9.16
C LEU A 261 -12.68 -1.54 -8.16
N PHE A 262 -13.41 -1.02 -7.17
CA PHE A 262 -13.97 -1.83 -6.11
C PHE A 262 -15.27 -2.55 -6.50
N THR A 263 -15.50 -3.65 -5.82
CA THR A 263 -16.73 -4.44 -5.83
C THR A 263 -17.71 -3.89 -4.79
N TYR A 264 -18.99 -3.86 -5.16
CA TYR A 264 -20.10 -3.42 -4.29
C TYR A 264 -21.16 -4.52 -4.22
N ASP A 265 -20.81 -5.61 -3.57
CA ASP A 265 -21.58 -6.86 -3.50
C ASP A 265 -22.50 -6.96 -2.27
N THR A 266 -22.53 -5.93 -1.42
CA THR A 266 -23.47 -5.81 -0.30
C THR A 266 -24.25 -4.50 -0.36
N GLN A 267 -25.45 -4.49 0.22
CA GLN A 267 -26.27 -3.28 0.30
C GLN A 267 -25.57 -2.16 1.06
N GLU A 268 -24.81 -2.49 2.11
CA GLU A 268 -24.03 -1.51 2.87
C GLU A 268 -22.98 -0.81 2.01
N LEU A 269 -22.26 -1.57 1.17
CA LEU A 269 -21.26 -1.01 0.25
C LEU A 269 -21.90 -0.12 -0.82
N LEU A 270 -23.06 -0.52 -1.34
CA LEU A 270 -23.83 0.28 -2.30
C LEU A 270 -24.30 1.60 -1.68
N ASP A 271 -24.93 1.55 -0.50
CA ASP A 271 -25.46 2.74 0.17
C ASP A 271 -24.35 3.72 0.56
N LYS A 272 -23.22 3.21 1.06
CA LYS A 272 -22.09 4.06 1.49
C LYS A 272 -21.33 4.68 0.33
N PHE A 273 -21.03 3.89 -0.71
CA PHE A 273 -20.01 4.29 -1.70
C PHE A 273 -20.55 4.46 -3.12
N VAL A 274 -21.71 3.91 -3.47
CA VAL A 274 -22.30 4.07 -4.82
C VAL A 274 -23.37 5.15 -4.82
N TYR A 275 -24.30 5.08 -3.87
CA TYR A 275 -25.37 6.07 -3.70
C TYR A 275 -24.96 7.23 -2.80
N GLY A 276 -24.02 6.98 -1.88
CA GLY A 276 -23.40 7.98 -1.02
C GLY A 276 -22.19 8.68 -1.65
N PRO A 277 -21.61 9.68 -0.95
CA PRO A 277 -20.42 10.38 -1.41
C PRO A 277 -19.17 9.52 -1.24
N LYS A 278 -18.22 9.65 -2.17
CA LYS A 278 -16.94 8.92 -2.16
C LYS A 278 -15.97 9.37 -1.07
N HIS A 279 -16.16 10.58 -0.55
CA HIS A 279 -15.54 11.07 0.67
C HIS A 279 -16.67 11.59 1.57
N HIS A 280 -16.72 11.14 2.82
CA HIS A 280 -17.76 11.52 3.76
C HIS A 280 -17.43 12.90 4.39
N PRO A 281 -18.06 14.01 3.96
CA PRO A 281 -17.60 15.36 4.31
C PRO A 281 -17.79 15.71 5.79
N SER A 282 -18.74 15.05 6.47
CA SER A 282 -19.00 15.28 7.90
C SER A 282 -18.17 14.39 8.84
N PHE A 283 -17.30 13.52 8.31
CA PHE A 283 -16.39 12.72 9.13
C PHE A 283 -15.09 13.49 9.26
N LEU A 284 -15.05 14.41 10.22
CA LEU A 284 -13.94 15.32 10.42
C LEU A 284 -13.01 14.81 11.53
N PRO A 285 -11.69 14.85 11.34
CA PRO A 285 -10.76 14.67 12.45
C PRO A 285 -10.87 15.84 13.42
N SER A 286 -10.34 15.67 14.63
CA SER A 286 -10.00 16.84 15.43
C SER A 286 -8.82 17.52 14.76
N PHE A 287 -8.90 18.84 14.56
CA PHE A 287 -7.83 19.64 13.94
C PHE A 287 -6.98 20.40 14.95
N SER A 288 -7.35 20.35 16.23
CA SER A 288 -6.61 20.96 17.34
C SER A 288 -6.45 19.96 18.49
N PRO A 289 -5.25 19.87 19.09
CA PRO A 289 -5.00 18.96 20.21
C PRO A 289 -5.99 19.21 21.35
N PRO A 290 -6.37 18.18 22.13
CA PRO A 290 -7.18 18.38 23.32
C PRO A 290 -6.47 19.40 24.22
N GLY A 291 -7.19 20.44 24.66
CA GLY A 291 -6.62 21.42 25.58
C GLY A 291 -6.24 20.74 26.90
N ASP A 292 -5.07 21.08 27.44
CA ASP A 292 -4.67 20.62 28.77
C ASP A 292 -5.66 21.19 29.80
N ALA A 293 -6.44 20.32 30.44
CA ALA A 293 -7.41 20.70 31.46
C ALA A 293 -6.77 21.29 32.75
N ASN A 294 -5.45 21.44 32.78
CA ASN A 294 -4.67 21.96 33.91
C ASN A 294 -3.91 23.27 33.61
N GLU A 295 -4.04 23.88 32.44
CA GLU A 295 -3.58 25.27 32.26
C GLU A 295 -4.64 26.25 32.73
N THR A 296 -4.86 26.32 34.04
CA THR A 296 -5.39 27.53 34.67
C THR A 296 -4.23 28.45 35.00
N LEU A 297 -4.29 29.66 34.41
CA LEU A 297 -3.50 30.88 34.63
C LEU A 297 -2.78 31.00 35.98
#